data_AF-A0A847KNB3-F1
#
_entry.id   AF-A0A847KNB3-F1
#
_cell.length_a   1.000
_cell.length_b   1.000
_cell.length_c   1.000
_cell.angle_alpha   90.00
_cell.angle_beta   90.00
_cell.angle_gamma   90.00
#
_symmetry.space_group_name_H-M   'P 1'
#
loop_
_entity.id
_entity.type
_entity.pdbx_description
1 polymer ?
#
loop_
_entity_poly.entity_id
_entity_poly.type
_entity_poly.pdbx_seq_one_letter_code
_entity_poly.pdbx_strand_id
1 'polypeptide(L)'
;MILLPESDVLPPAAPPRERARRLARRWWWVALLVVALGVVGVVNQRDGTTSIPLHPSNPDPGGTMALTRILEQRGVEVILVSSVPDAVAATTPDATLLVADLRLLTEDHLRELATVRGDIVIAGNPYARLAPLTEAVTAATAGTATPVAAACSDPDAVAAGTVSSSVGSVAAARDGVEVCFPTAPGTGAFAVWSEDGRTWRYLAEPGLMTNRLLAEEGNAALTLRALGHHPRLVWFLPTEAGLARGDAAPSPVPPVVPALAIIGAGVVLALAVRGRHMGPVVLEPLPVVVRPGETVHGRARLYRRSRAVGHAAAALRAGTARRLASRLGLGRTADMATLVAAVSAATRRDPRTIEHLLAGEPPASEAALVELATALTLLESEARP
;
A
#
# COMPACT_ATOMS: atom_id res chain seq x y z
N MET A 1 19.81 -77.94 -12.96
CA MET A 1 20.56 -76.73 -13.36
C MET A 1 19.59 -75.80 -14.06
N ILE A 2 18.95 -74.91 -13.29
CA ILE A 2 18.10 -73.82 -13.80
C ILE A 2 18.47 -72.60 -12.96
N LEU A 3 19.09 -71.63 -13.62
CA LEU A 3 19.54 -70.35 -13.06
C LEU A 3 18.31 -69.46 -12.81
N LEU A 4 18.18 -68.94 -11.59
CA LEU A 4 17.31 -67.79 -11.30
C LEU A 4 18.10 -66.51 -11.60
N PRO A 5 17.49 -65.48 -12.21
CA PRO A 5 18.18 -64.25 -12.55
C PRO A 5 18.38 -63.37 -11.32
N GLU A 6 19.57 -62.77 -11.23
CA GLU A 6 19.92 -61.67 -10.32
C GLU A 6 18.98 -60.48 -10.57
N SER A 7 18.27 -60.05 -9.53
CA SER A 7 17.49 -58.82 -9.56
C SER A 7 18.40 -57.63 -9.28
N ASP A 8 18.55 -56.74 -10.26
CA ASP A 8 19.16 -55.41 -10.12
C ASP A 8 18.49 -54.63 -8.96
N VAL A 9 19.28 -54.34 -7.93
CA VAL A 9 18.89 -53.43 -6.85
C VAL A 9 19.10 -52.00 -7.34
N LEU A 10 18.02 -51.30 -7.68
CA LEU A 10 18.06 -49.85 -7.92
C LEU A 10 18.61 -49.11 -6.69
N PRO A 11 19.45 -48.07 -6.86
CA PRO A 11 20.00 -47.32 -5.74
C PRO A 11 18.87 -46.61 -4.96
N PRO A 12 18.99 -46.49 -3.62
CA PRO A 12 17.96 -45.86 -2.80
C PRO A 12 17.79 -44.39 -3.16
N ALA A 13 16.55 -44.00 -3.45
CA ALA A 13 16.17 -42.60 -3.64
C ALA A 13 16.54 -41.79 -2.38
N ALA A 14 17.22 -40.65 -2.59
CA ALA A 14 17.66 -39.77 -1.50
C ALA A 14 16.51 -39.45 -0.52
N PRO A 15 16.77 -39.47 0.80
CA PRO A 15 15.71 -39.36 1.79
C PRO A 15 14.97 -38.01 1.69
N PRO A 16 13.64 -37.99 1.87
CA PRO A 16 12.77 -36.81 1.70
C PRO A 16 13.11 -35.63 2.63
N ARG A 17 14.01 -35.84 3.61
CA ARG A 17 14.48 -34.84 4.59
C ARG A 17 15.30 -33.71 3.97
N GLU A 18 16.04 -33.95 2.88
CA GLU A 18 16.86 -32.90 2.24
C GLU A 18 16.05 -31.96 1.34
N ARG A 19 15.00 -32.47 0.66
CA ARG A 19 14.12 -31.66 -0.18
C ARG A 19 13.27 -30.69 0.65
N ALA A 20 12.76 -31.14 1.81
CA ALA A 20 11.97 -30.30 2.72
C ALA A 20 12.76 -29.13 3.32
N ARG A 21 14.02 -29.37 3.73
CA ARG A 21 14.91 -28.32 4.26
C ARG A 21 15.32 -27.30 3.20
N ARG A 22 15.54 -27.72 1.95
CA ARG A 22 15.85 -26.80 0.83
C ARG A 22 14.65 -25.92 0.48
N LEU A 23 13.44 -26.46 0.49
CA LEU A 23 12.21 -25.68 0.27
C LEU A 23 11.97 -24.67 1.40
N ALA A 24 12.11 -25.09 2.67
CA ALA A 24 11.98 -24.19 3.81
C ALA A 24 12.99 -23.04 3.79
N ARG A 25 14.26 -23.31 3.43
CA ARG A 25 15.30 -22.29 3.27
C ARG A 25 14.98 -21.32 2.13
N ARG A 26 14.40 -21.82 1.02
CA ARG A 26 14.00 -20.99 -0.12
C ARG A 26 12.87 -20.02 0.24
N TRP A 27 11.88 -20.47 1.03
CA TRP A 27 10.79 -19.62 1.53
C TRP A 27 11.27 -18.59 2.57
N TRP A 28 12.27 -18.92 3.38
CA TRP A 28 12.90 -17.95 4.30
C TRP A 28 13.58 -16.80 3.55
N TRP A 29 14.31 -17.08 2.48
CA TRP A 29 14.92 -16.04 1.63
C TRP A 29 13.86 -15.18 0.91
N VAL A 30 12.74 -15.77 0.48
CA VAL A 30 11.62 -15.02 -0.10
C VAL A 30 11.00 -14.07 0.93
N ALA A 31 10.77 -14.54 2.17
CA ALA A 31 10.26 -13.70 3.24
C ALA A 31 11.22 -12.54 3.57
N LEU A 32 12.52 -12.83 3.63
CA LEU A 32 13.56 -11.83 3.88
C LEU A 32 13.64 -10.80 2.75
N LEU A 33 13.51 -11.23 1.49
CA LEU A 33 13.42 -10.35 0.32
C LEU A 33 12.18 -9.46 0.37
N VAL A 34 11.01 -10.00 0.74
CA VAL A 34 9.77 -9.21 0.86
C VAL A 34 9.87 -8.19 1.97
N VAL A 35 10.45 -8.55 3.12
CA VAL A 35 10.72 -7.60 4.21
C VAL A 35 11.72 -6.53 3.77
N ALA A 36 12.80 -6.92 3.08
CA ALA A 36 13.77 -5.98 2.54
C ALA A 36 13.14 -5.03 1.52
N LEU A 37 12.30 -5.53 0.60
CA LEU A 37 11.53 -4.70 -0.34
C LEU A 37 10.55 -3.77 0.39
N GLY A 38 9.91 -4.25 1.46
CA GLY A 38 9.02 -3.44 2.30
C GLY A 38 9.77 -2.31 3.01
N VAL A 39 10.93 -2.60 3.60
CA VAL A 39 11.80 -1.61 4.24
C VAL A 39 12.33 -0.60 3.22
N VAL A 40 12.79 -1.07 2.06
CA VAL A 40 13.21 -0.20 0.94
C VAL A 40 12.04 0.68 0.49
N GLY A 41 10.83 0.14 0.37
CA GLY A 41 9.62 0.89 0.03
C GLY A 41 9.29 1.98 1.05
N VAL A 42 9.40 1.70 2.35
CA VAL A 42 9.17 2.68 3.42
C VAL A 42 10.26 3.76 3.45
N VAL A 43 11.52 3.40 3.22
CA VAL A 43 12.63 4.37 3.17
C VAL A 43 12.53 5.28 1.93
N ASN A 44 12.01 4.77 0.81
CA ASN A 44 11.84 5.55 -0.43
C ASN A 44 10.56 6.41 -0.46
N GLN A 45 9.65 6.31 0.52
CA GLN A 45 8.45 7.16 0.58
C GLN A 45 8.73 8.64 0.88
N ARG A 46 9.97 9.02 1.21
CA ARG A 46 10.30 10.41 1.56
C ARG A 46 10.45 11.35 0.35
N ASP A 47 10.64 10.85 -0.86
CA ASP A 47 10.98 11.69 -2.03
C ASP A 47 10.08 11.40 -3.24
N GLY A 48 8.79 11.69 -3.11
CA GLY A 48 7.91 11.78 -4.28
C GLY A 48 8.21 13.06 -5.07
N THR A 49 8.93 12.95 -6.19
CA THR A 49 9.13 14.07 -7.11
C THR A 49 7.82 14.38 -7.85
N THR A 50 7.60 15.65 -8.17
CA THR A 50 6.43 16.12 -8.95
C THR A 50 6.89 17.04 -10.07
N SER A 51 6.02 17.37 -11.03
CA SER A 51 6.28 18.35 -12.09
C SER A 51 5.51 19.67 -11.90
N ILE A 52 4.83 19.84 -10.77
CA ILE A 52 4.09 21.07 -10.43
C ILE A 52 5.09 22.25 -10.32
N PRO A 53 4.91 23.37 -11.06
CA PRO A 53 5.78 24.53 -10.95
C PRO A 53 5.86 25.08 -9.52
N LEU A 54 7.03 25.62 -9.14
CA LEU A 54 7.32 26.15 -7.80
C LEU A 54 7.15 25.15 -6.65
N HIS A 55 7.03 23.85 -6.94
CA HIS A 55 6.92 22.83 -5.91
C HIS A 55 8.31 22.43 -5.37
N PRO A 56 8.47 22.29 -4.03
CA PRO A 56 9.76 22.02 -3.39
C PRO A 56 10.34 20.62 -3.72
N SER A 57 9.53 19.68 -4.16
CA SER A 57 9.99 18.36 -4.67
C SER A 57 10.05 18.25 -6.20
N ASN A 58 9.90 19.35 -6.93
CA ASN A 58 9.99 19.33 -8.40
C ASN A 58 11.43 19.57 -8.88
N PRO A 59 12.08 18.57 -9.53
CA PRO A 59 13.43 18.70 -10.07
C PRO A 59 13.49 19.39 -11.44
N ASP A 60 12.35 19.58 -12.13
CA ASP A 60 12.30 20.20 -13.45
C ASP A 60 12.74 21.68 -13.39
N PRO A 61 13.10 22.32 -14.53
CA PRO A 61 13.58 23.70 -14.55
C PRO A 61 12.65 24.72 -13.88
N GLY A 62 11.33 24.48 -13.88
CA GLY A 62 10.32 25.33 -13.23
C GLY A 62 9.99 24.96 -11.78
N GLY A 63 10.61 23.92 -11.23
CA GLY A 63 10.50 23.53 -9.82
C GLY A 63 11.49 24.27 -8.93
N THR A 64 11.43 24.03 -7.62
CA THR A 64 12.27 24.70 -6.59
C THR A 64 13.09 23.72 -5.75
N MET A 65 13.23 22.46 -6.20
CA MET A 65 13.92 21.41 -5.44
C MET A 65 15.36 21.75 -5.06
N ALA A 66 16.12 22.43 -5.92
CA ALA A 66 17.47 22.87 -5.59
C ALA A 66 17.48 23.84 -4.41
N LEU A 67 16.60 24.85 -4.44
CA LEU A 67 16.44 25.83 -3.36
C LEU A 67 16.03 25.14 -2.06
N THR A 68 15.03 24.27 -2.10
CA THR A 68 14.55 23.49 -0.95
C THR A 68 15.68 22.66 -0.32
N ARG A 69 16.44 21.92 -1.13
CA ARG A 69 17.55 21.10 -0.60
C ARG A 69 18.64 21.94 0.05
N ILE A 70 18.96 23.11 -0.50
CA ILE A 70 19.96 24.01 0.10
C ILE A 70 19.44 24.58 1.44
N LEU A 71 18.17 24.99 1.50
CA LEU A 71 17.54 25.44 2.75
C LEU A 71 17.57 24.34 3.83
N GLU A 72 17.18 23.12 3.48
CA GLU A 72 17.23 21.94 4.38
C GLU A 72 18.66 21.66 4.86
N GLN A 73 19.65 21.72 3.97
CA GLN A 73 21.07 21.56 4.32
C GLN A 73 21.59 22.66 5.26
N ARG A 74 20.96 23.84 5.24
CA ARG A 74 21.24 24.98 6.13
C ARG A 74 20.42 24.94 7.42
N GLY A 75 19.65 23.88 7.66
CA GLY A 75 18.89 23.68 8.89
C GLY A 75 17.49 24.27 8.89
N VAL A 76 16.97 24.69 7.73
CA VAL A 76 15.58 25.17 7.60
C VAL A 76 14.66 23.98 7.35
N GLU A 77 13.69 23.77 8.24
CA GLU A 77 12.60 22.80 8.08
C GLU A 77 11.57 23.33 7.08
N VAL A 78 11.43 22.67 5.91
CA VAL A 78 10.45 23.07 4.89
C VAL A 78 9.16 22.25 5.02
N ILE A 79 8.05 22.94 5.26
CA ILE A 79 6.72 22.35 5.44
C ILE A 79 5.83 22.77 4.27
N LEU A 80 5.53 21.84 3.38
CA LEU A 80 4.61 22.08 2.26
C LEU A 80 3.15 21.99 2.72
N VAL A 81 2.38 23.04 2.46
CA VAL A 81 0.94 23.11 2.72
C VAL A 81 0.20 23.61 1.48
N SER A 82 -1.06 23.19 1.32
CA SER A 82 -1.88 23.50 0.14
C SER A 82 -3.23 24.14 0.45
N SER A 83 -3.56 24.31 1.74
CA SER A 83 -4.77 25.00 2.21
C SER A 83 -4.39 26.22 3.06
N VAL A 84 -5.28 27.21 3.10
CA VAL A 84 -5.07 28.42 3.92
C VAL A 84 -5.08 28.10 5.42
N PRO A 85 -6.02 27.31 5.96
CA PRO A 85 -6.02 26.97 7.38
C PRO A 85 -4.73 26.26 7.82
N ASP A 86 -4.20 25.35 6.99
CA ASP A 86 -2.93 24.68 7.28
C ASP A 86 -1.75 25.65 7.26
N ALA A 87 -1.74 26.60 6.32
CA ALA A 87 -0.70 27.64 6.27
C ALA A 87 -0.73 28.54 7.50
N VAL A 88 -1.92 28.94 7.95
CA VAL A 88 -2.10 29.74 9.17
C VAL A 88 -1.66 28.96 10.40
N ALA A 89 -2.09 27.70 10.52
CA ALA A 89 -1.77 26.86 11.67
C ALA A 89 -0.28 26.48 11.74
N ALA A 90 0.38 26.25 10.60
CA ALA A 90 1.79 25.89 10.54
C ALA A 90 2.74 27.07 10.77
N THR A 91 2.28 28.31 10.57
CA THR A 91 3.14 29.50 10.68
C THR A 91 3.18 30.06 12.10
N THR A 92 4.14 29.58 12.86
CA THR A 92 4.51 30.11 14.18
C THR A 92 5.21 31.48 14.08
N PRO A 93 5.35 32.24 15.19
CA PRO A 93 6.10 33.51 15.18
C PRO A 93 7.55 33.37 14.68
N ASP A 94 8.22 32.26 14.98
CA ASP A 94 9.60 31.97 14.53
C ASP A 94 9.62 31.18 13.20
N ALA A 95 8.68 31.44 12.29
CA ALA A 95 8.61 30.81 10.99
C ALA A 95 8.42 31.85 9.88
N THR A 96 8.87 31.49 8.67
CA THR A 96 8.55 32.23 7.44
C THR A 96 7.43 31.52 6.70
N LEU A 97 6.41 32.25 6.28
CA LEU A 97 5.41 31.79 5.32
C LEU A 97 5.77 32.29 3.92
N LEU A 98 5.98 31.36 2.98
CA LEU A 98 6.05 31.66 1.55
C LEU A 98 4.68 31.44 0.91
N VAL A 99 4.08 32.50 0.39
CA VAL A 99 2.89 32.41 -0.48
C VAL A 99 3.40 32.29 -1.92
N ALA A 100 3.53 31.05 -2.40
CA ALA A 100 4.23 30.75 -3.66
C ALA A 100 3.42 31.05 -4.93
N ASP A 101 2.08 31.09 -4.83
CA ASP A 101 1.19 31.41 -5.95
C ASP A 101 -0.08 32.11 -5.44
N LEU A 102 -0.36 33.30 -5.99
CA LEU A 102 -1.53 34.11 -5.62
C LEU A 102 -2.74 33.84 -6.53
N ARG A 103 -2.58 33.14 -7.66
CA ARG A 103 -3.59 33.08 -8.73
C ARG A 103 -4.90 32.42 -8.31
N LEU A 104 -4.85 31.49 -7.37
CA LEU A 104 -6.03 30.76 -6.88
C LEU A 104 -6.63 31.38 -5.62
N LEU A 105 -6.02 32.41 -5.05
CA LEU A 105 -6.45 32.98 -3.77
C LEU A 105 -7.55 34.02 -3.98
N THR A 106 -8.58 33.94 -3.16
CA THR A 106 -9.65 34.92 -3.07
C THR A 106 -9.26 36.00 -2.06
N GLU A 107 -10.01 37.10 -2.04
CA GLU A 107 -9.83 38.18 -1.05
C GLU A 107 -10.04 37.68 0.39
N ASP A 108 -10.89 36.66 0.60
CA ASP A 108 -11.10 36.02 1.90
C ASP A 108 -9.86 35.23 2.34
N HIS A 109 -9.28 34.43 1.44
CA HIS A 109 -8.04 33.70 1.69
C HIS A 109 -6.89 34.64 2.05
N LEU A 110 -6.76 35.76 1.33
CA LEU A 110 -5.74 36.77 1.59
C LEU A 110 -5.91 37.42 2.97
N ARG A 111 -7.16 37.75 3.37
CA ARG A 111 -7.46 38.28 4.71
C ARG A 111 -7.15 37.29 5.82
N GLU A 112 -7.38 36.01 5.60
CA GLU A 112 -7.05 34.97 6.57
C GLU A 112 -5.52 34.82 6.72
N LEU A 113 -4.77 34.82 5.61
CA LEU A 113 -3.31 34.78 5.63
C LEU A 113 -2.69 36.00 6.34
N ALA A 114 -3.32 37.17 6.27
CA ALA A 114 -2.87 38.38 6.98
C ALA A 114 -2.85 38.22 8.51
N THR A 115 -3.54 37.22 9.06
CA THR A 115 -3.60 36.95 10.51
C THR A 115 -2.40 36.16 11.05
N VAL A 116 -1.58 35.58 10.16
CA VAL A 116 -0.39 34.80 10.49
C VAL A 116 0.58 35.61 11.34
N ARG A 117 1.30 35.00 12.29
CA ARG A 117 2.22 35.71 13.20
C ARG A 117 3.69 35.74 12.77
N GLY A 118 4.11 34.86 11.86
CA GLY A 118 5.48 34.81 11.36
C GLY A 118 5.77 35.82 10.25
N ASP A 119 7.02 35.81 9.77
CA ASP A 119 7.44 36.59 8.60
C ASP A 119 6.73 36.09 7.34
N ILE A 120 6.46 36.97 6.39
CA ILE A 120 5.74 36.62 5.16
C ILE A 120 6.58 37.00 3.93
N VAL A 121 6.74 36.04 3.02
CA VAL A 121 7.34 36.24 1.71
C VAL A 121 6.29 35.95 0.65
N ILE A 122 5.98 36.94 -0.16
CA ILE A 122 5.01 36.83 -1.24
C ILE A 122 5.78 36.61 -2.54
N ALA A 123 5.56 35.45 -3.18
CA ALA A 123 5.96 35.25 -4.56
C ALA A 123 4.92 35.91 -5.46
N GLY A 124 5.29 37.06 -5.99
CA GLY A 124 4.42 37.99 -6.67
C GLY A 124 3.89 37.50 -8.00
N ASN A 125 2.76 38.08 -8.39
CA ASN A 125 2.27 38.11 -9.76
C ASN A 125 2.04 39.59 -10.09
N PRO A 126 2.49 40.10 -11.25
CA PRO A 126 2.33 41.51 -11.64
C PRO A 126 0.87 42.01 -11.68
N TYR A 127 -0.10 41.09 -11.69
CA TYR A 127 -1.54 41.39 -11.71
C TYR A 127 -2.25 41.15 -10.37
N ALA A 128 -1.52 40.77 -9.32
CA ALA A 128 -2.11 40.46 -8.02
C ALA A 128 -2.70 41.70 -7.34
N ARG A 129 -3.89 41.55 -6.74
CA ARG A 129 -4.44 42.53 -5.79
C ARG A 129 -4.02 42.13 -4.38
N LEU A 130 -3.16 42.93 -3.78
CA LEU A 130 -2.55 42.60 -2.48
C LEU A 130 -3.29 43.22 -1.30
N ALA A 131 -4.12 44.25 -1.51
CA ALA A 131 -4.79 45.01 -0.44
C ALA A 131 -5.41 44.17 0.69
N PRO A 132 -6.08 43.02 0.42
CA PRO A 132 -6.67 42.22 1.50
C PRO A 132 -5.63 41.51 2.38
N LEU A 133 -4.41 41.33 1.86
CA LEU A 133 -3.26 40.77 2.57
C LEU A 133 -2.38 41.87 3.16
N THR A 134 -2.11 42.93 2.41
CA THR A 134 -1.31 44.09 2.82
C THR A 134 -1.59 45.29 1.91
N GLU A 135 -1.65 46.48 2.50
CA GLU A 135 -1.74 47.76 1.79
C GLU A 135 -0.37 48.44 1.62
N ALA A 136 0.72 47.78 2.02
CA ALA A 136 2.06 48.36 1.98
C ALA A 136 2.60 48.57 0.57
N VAL A 137 2.21 47.69 -0.34
CA VAL A 137 2.79 47.56 -1.68
C VAL A 137 1.72 47.32 -2.74
N THR A 138 2.01 47.72 -3.97
CA THR A 138 1.21 47.37 -5.15
C THR A 138 2.05 46.61 -6.16
N ALA A 139 1.48 45.53 -6.72
CA ALA A 139 2.09 44.82 -7.83
C ALA A 139 2.02 45.67 -9.11
N ALA A 140 3.06 45.59 -9.92
CA ALA A 140 3.19 46.31 -11.18
C ALA A 140 3.78 45.40 -12.27
N THR A 141 3.58 45.80 -13.53
CA THR A 141 3.98 45.03 -14.72
C THR A 141 5.32 45.47 -15.32
N ALA A 142 6.00 46.44 -14.70
CA ALA A 142 7.24 46.98 -15.22
C ALA A 142 8.40 46.03 -14.94
N GLY A 143 8.62 45.07 -15.82
CA GLY A 143 9.72 44.11 -15.73
C GLY A 143 11.03 44.55 -16.40
N THR A 144 12.06 43.73 -16.28
CA THR A 144 13.37 43.84 -16.96
C THR A 144 13.82 42.48 -17.51
N ALA A 145 14.37 42.49 -18.72
CA ALA A 145 14.96 41.30 -19.34
C ALA A 145 16.47 41.17 -19.08
N THR A 146 17.09 42.20 -18.52
CA THR A 146 18.52 42.24 -18.21
C THR A 146 18.76 42.22 -16.70
N PRO A 147 19.93 41.73 -16.24
CA PRO A 147 20.29 41.78 -14.84
C PRO A 147 20.22 43.19 -14.27
N VAL A 148 19.77 43.30 -13.03
CA VAL A 148 19.61 44.57 -12.31
C VAL A 148 20.30 44.49 -10.95
N ALA A 149 21.04 45.54 -10.62
CA ALA A 149 21.74 45.65 -9.34
C ALA A 149 20.81 46.09 -8.20
N ALA A 150 21.15 45.71 -6.98
CA ALA A 150 20.52 46.24 -5.79
C ALA A 150 20.77 47.76 -5.71
N ALA A 151 19.71 48.53 -5.49
CA ALA A 151 19.75 50.00 -5.36
C ALA A 151 19.11 50.43 -4.02
N CYS A 152 19.37 49.64 -2.98
CA CYS A 152 18.79 49.77 -1.65
C CYS A 152 19.81 49.29 -0.60
N SER A 153 19.46 49.46 0.68
CA SER A 153 20.24 49.09 1.86
C SER A 153 19.81 47.77 2.53
N ASP A 154 18.75 47.12 2.06
CA ASP A 154 18.32 45.81 2.57
C ASP A 154 19.47 44.79 2.50
N PRO A 155 19.81 44.10 3.61
CA PRO A 155 20.96 43.22 3.67
C PRO A 155 20.85 41.99 2.75
N ASP A 156 19.64 41.53 2.44
CA ASP A 156 19.45 40.37 1.56
C ASP A 156 19.63 40.75 0.09
N ALA A 157 19.11 41.91 -0.31
CA ALA A 157 19.33 42.49 -1.62
C ALA A 157 20.80 42.87 -1.85
N VAL A 158 21.47 43.47 -0.85
CA VAL A 158 22.89 43.80 -0.92
C VAL A 158 23.75 42.54 -1.03
N ALA A 159 23.42 41.48 -0.29
CA ALA A 159 24.14 40.20 -0.39
C ALA A 159 23.96 39.53 -1.76
N ALA A 160 22.81 39.72 -2.40
CA ALA A 160 22.59 39.26 -3.76
C ALA A 160 23.38 40.08 -4.79
N GLY A 161 23.48 41.40 -4.60
CA GLY A 161 24.18 42.30 -5.51
C GLY A 161 23.42 42.54 -6.80
N THR A 162 23.11 41.49 -7.57
CA THR A 162 22.33 41.52 -8.81
C THR A 162 21.27 40.42 -8.84
N VAL A 163 20.18 40.65 -9.57
CA VAL A 163 19.22 39.59 -9.95
C VAL A 163 19.07 39.52 -11.46
N SER A 164 18.78 38.34 -12.00
CA SER A 164 18.92 38.06 -13.45
C SER A 164 17.91 38.78 -14.36
N SER A 165 16.64 38.82 -13.95
CA SER A 165 15.53 39.39 -14.74
C SER A 165 14.27 39.44 -13.87
N SER A 166 13.25 40.19 -14.27
CA SER A 166 11.93 40.14 -13.61
C SER A 166 10.83 40.42 -14.62
N VAL A 167 9.77 39.61 -14.67
CA VAL A 167 8.60 39.90 -15.52
C VAL A 167 7.64 40.93 -14.90
N GLY A 168 7.77 41.19 -13.60
CA GLY A 168 6.95 42.14 -12.87
C GLY A 168 7.77 43.04 -11.96
N SER A 169 7.08 43.86 -11.19
CA SER A 169 7.68 44.70 -10.17
C SER A 169 6.70 45.00 -9.05
N VAL A 170 7.19 45.70 -8.05
CA VAL A 170 6.43 46.16 -6.90
C VAL A 170 6.74 47.63 -6.65
N ALA A 171 5.70 48.39 -6.30
CA ALA A 171 5.80 49.78 -5.88
C ALA A 171 5.45 49.88 -4.39
N ALA A 172 6.12 50.78 -3.68
CA ALA A 172 5.70 51.19 -2.34
C ALA A 172 4.37 51.94 -2.44
N ALA A 173 3.40 51.57 -1.61
CA ALA A 173 2.11 52.26 -1.47
C ALA A 173 2.03 53.11 -0.20
N ARG A 174 3.02 53.00 0.69
CA ARG A 174 3.19 53.80 1.91
C ARG A 174 4.67 53.97 2.27
N ASP A 175 4.94 54.83 3.24
CA ASP A 175 6.29 55.02 3.80
C ASP A 175 6.78 53.79 4.56
N GLY A 176 8.10 53.63 4.65
CA GLY A 176 8.74 52.51 5.36
C GLY A 176 8.83 51.21 4.56
N VAL A 177 8.51 51.25 3.26
CA VAL A 177 8.77 50.16 2.32
C VAL A 177 10.04 50.47 1.54
N GLU A 178 11.00 49.56 1.60
CA GLU A 178 12.23 49.64 0.82
C GLU A 178 12.10 48.79 -0.44
N VAL A 179 12.22 49.44 -1.61
CA VAL A 179 12.13 48.78 -2.92
C VAL A 179 13.53 48.64 -3.51
N CYS A 180 13.88 47.42 -3.92
CA CYS A 180 15.18 47.05 -4.43
C CYS A 180 15.07 46.54 -5.88
N PHE A 181 16.21 46.47 -6.58
CA PHE A 181 16.31 46.00 -7.97
C PHE A 181 15.38 46.78 -8.93
N PRO A 182 15.67 48.07 -9.18
CA PRO A 182 14.76 48.97 -9.88
C PRO A 182 14.52 48.54 -11.33
N THR A 183 13.26 48.33 -11.69
CA THR A 183 12.85 47.91 -13.05
C THR A 183 12.22 49.04 -13.86
N ALA A 184 11.65 50.03 -13.19
CA ALA A 184 11.15 51.30 -13.73
C ALA A 184 11.08 52.36 -12.62
N PRO A 185 10.88 53.65 -12.93
CA PRO A 185 10.79 54.70 -11.91
C PRO A 185 9.78 54.37 -10.81
N GLY A 186 10.24 54.31 -9.56
CA GLY A 186 9.39 54.02 -8.38
C GLY A 186 8.99 52.55 -8.19
N THR A 187 9.52 51.62 -8.99
CA THR A 187 9.21 50.19 -8.88
C THR A 187 10.47 49.32 -8.95
N GLY A 188 10.44 48.13 -8.34
CA GLY A 188 11.56 47.20 -8.37
C GLY A 188 11.14 45.74 -8.27
N ALA A 189 12.08 44.81 -8.41
CA ALA A 189 11.81 43.37 -8.40
C ALA A 189 11.66 42.78 -6.98
N PHE A 190 12.02 43.54 -5.95
CA PHE A 190 11.92 43.13 -4.55
C PHE A 190 11.49 44.30 -3.67
N ALA A 191 10.68 44.04 -2.65
CA ALA A 191 10.39 45.00 -1.60
C ALA A 191 10.43 44.35 -0.23
N VAL A 192 10.85 45.11 0.78
CA VAL A 192 10.86 44.71 2.18
C VAL A 192 10.22 45.81 3.04
N TRP A 193 9.45 45.40 4.05
CA TRP A 193 8.89 46.31 5.05
C TRP A 193 8.60 45.57 6.35
N SER A 194 8.31 46.35 7.40
CA SER A 194 7.86 45.81 8.69
C SER A 194 6.43 46.24 8.97
N GLU A 195 5.61 45.31 9.45
CA GLU A 195 4.20 45.52 9.78
C GLU A 195 3.80 44.53 10.88
N ASP A 196 3.07 44.98 11.90
CA ASP A 196 2.65 44.17 13.05
C ASP A 196 3.79 43.40 13.77
N GLY A 197 5.01 43.96 13.77
CA GLY A 197 6.16 43.36 14.44
C GLY A 197 6.82 42.18 13.70
N ARG A 198 6.45 41.95 12.44
CA ARG A 198 7.04 40.93 11.55
C ARG A 198 7.59 41.57 10.28
N THR A 199 8.51 40.86 9.63
CA THR A 199 9.09 41.29 8.36
C THR A 199 8.28 40.74 7.21
N TRP A 200 8.01 41.59 6.24
CA TRP A 200 7.34 41.25 5.01
C TRP A 200 8.28 41.45 3.83
N ARG A 201 8.21 40.54 2.88
CA ARG A 201 8.98 40.60 1.64
C ARG A 201 8.07 40.31 0.46
N TYR A 202 8.28 41.04 -0.63
CA TYR A 202 7.64 40.76 -1.90
C TYR A 202 8.70 40.48 -2.96
N LEU A 203 8.63 39.30 -3.56
CA LEU A 203 9.49 38.88 -4.67
C LEU A 203 8.68 38.93 -5.96
N ALA A 204 8.89 39.93 -6.80
CA ALA A 204 8.08 40.14 -8.00
C ALA A 204 8.28 39.06 -9.08
N GLU A 205 9.42 38.37 -9.04
CA GLU A 205 9.77 37.29 -9.96
C GLU A 205 9.95 35.97 -9.19
N PRO A 206 8.90 35.12 -9.14
CA PRO A 206 9.02 33.79 -8.54
C PRO A 206 10.04 32.91 -9.25
N GLY A 207 10.32 33.19 -10.53
CA GLY A 207 11.32 32.50 -11.34
C GLY A 207 12.71 32.49 -10.71
N LEU A 208 13.09 33.49 -9.91
CA LEU A 208 14.40 33.55 -9.26
C LEU A 208 14.64 32.39 -8.29
N MET A 209 13.57 31.77 -7.77
CA MET A 209 13.63 30.59 -6.89
C MET A 209 13.77 29.28 -7.65
N THR A 210 13.52 29.27 -8.97
CA THR A 210 13.41 28.04 -9.75
C THR A 210 14.76 27.42 -10.05
N ASN A 211 14.80 26.10 -10.23
CA ASN A 211 16.01 25.34 -10.57
C ASN A 211 16.75 25.92 -11.79
N ARG A 212 16.03 26.53 -12.73
CA ARG A 212 16.59 27.18 -13.93
C ARG A 212 17.37 28.45 -13.63
N LEU A 213 16.89 29.31 -12.73
CA LEU A 213 17.45 30.65 -12.51
C LEU A 213 18.18 30.79 -11.17
N LEU A 214 18.05 29.82 -10.27
CA LEU A 214 18.59 29.93 -8.92
C LEU A 214 20.10 30.23 -8.92
N ALA A 215 20.86 29.60 -9.82
CA ALA A 215 22.31 29.76 -9.92
C ALA A 215 22.76 30.97 -10.77
N GLU A 216 21.83 31.72 -11.35
CA GLU A 216 22.12 32.90 -12.16
C GLU A 216 22.25 34.14 -11.27
N GLU A 217 23.25 34.97 -11.54
CA GLU A 217 23.50 36.22 -10.79
C GLU A 217 23.48 36.00 -9.25
N GLY A 218 22.86 36.89 -8.49
CA GLY A 218 22.63 36.79 -7.05
C GLY A 218 21.29 36.14 -6.66
N ASN A 219 20.61 35.44 -7.57
CA ASN A 219 19.26 34.92 -7.32
C ASN A 219 19.20 33.96 -6.11
N ALA A 220 20.17 33.04 -6.01
CA ALA A 220 20.29 32.15 -4.84
C ALA A 220 20.52 32.94 -3.55
N ALA A 221 21.39 33.95 -3.57
CA ALA A 221 21.69 34.76 -2.39
C ALA A 221 20.44 35.53 -1.92
N LEU A 222 19.66 36.12 -2.83
CA LEU A 222 18.42 36.79 -2.47
C LEU A 222 17.40 35.81 -1.90
N THR A 223 17.10 34.73 -2.62
CA THR A 223 15.99 33.82 -2.30
C THR A 223 16.28 32.95 -1.07
N LEU A 224 17.50 32.43 -0.92
CA LEU A 224 17.89 31.67 0.27
C LEU A 224 17.82 32.51 1.53
N ARG A 225 18.24 33.78 1.46
CA ARG A 225 18.21 34.67 2.61
C ARG A 225 16.81 35.12 2.92
N ALA A 226 16.04 35.56 1.92
CA ALA A 226 14.66 35.99 2.11
C ALA A 226 13.77 34.91 2.74
N LEU A 227 13.98 33.64 2.39
CA LEU A 227 13.20 32.50 2.89
C LEU A 227 13.79 31.81 4.13
N GLY A 228 15.08 32.01 4.40
CA GLY A 228 15.84 31.26 5.39
C GLY A 228 16.20 32.02 6.66
N HIS A 229 15.54 33.14 6.96
CA HIS A 229 15.74 33.89 8.21
C HIS A 229 15.35 33.09 9.45
N HIS A 230 14.38 32.20 9.31
CA HIS A 230 13.83 31.39 10.39
C HIS A 230 14.15 29.90 10.20
N PRO A 231 14.19 29.11 11.28
CA PRO A 231 14.45 27.67 11.21
C PRO A 231 13.31 26.88 10.54
N ARG A 232 12.15 27.49 10.31
CA ARG A 232 10.99 26.86 9.67
C ARG A 232 10.45 27.71 8.54
N LEU A 233 10.29 27.09 7.38
CA LEU A 233 9.68 27.66 6.19
C LEU A 233 8.39 26.91 5.86
N VAL A 234 7.25 27.58 6.01
CA VAL A 234 5.95 27.10 5.55
C VAL A 234 5.82 27.47 4.07
N TRP A 235 5.93 26.46 3.20
CA TRP A 235 5.80 26.60 1.76
C TRP A 235 4.33 26.44 1.37
N PHE A 236 3.59 27.55 1.27
CA PHE A 236 2.18 27.52 0.87
C PHE A 236 2.05 27.59 -0.66
N LEU A 237 1.67 26.46 -1.25
CA LEU A 237 1.39 26.33 -2.67
C LEU A 237 -0.08 25.90 -2.85
N PRO A 238 -1.00 26.85 -3.08
CA PRO A 238 -2.42 26.53 -3.16
C PRO A 238 -2.73 25.59 -4.32
N THR A 239 -3.68 24.70 -4.10
CA THR A 239 -4.26 23.84 -5.14
C THR A 239 -5.77 23.92 -5.06
N GLU A 240 -6.48 23.73 -6.17
CA GLU A 240 -7.95 23.67 -6.21
C GLU A 240 -8.51 22.73 -5.12
N ALA A 241 -7.95 21.53 -5.00
CA ALA A 241 -8.37 20.56 -3.99
C ALA A 241 -8.02 20.99 -2.55
N GLY A 242 -6.94 21.74 -2.36
CA GLY A 242 -6.54 22.27 -1.05
C GLY A 242 -7.41 23.43 -0.59
N LEU A 243 -7.79 24.32 -1.51
CA LEU A 243 -8.69 25.43 -1.24
C LEU A 243 -10.14 24.97 -1.07
N ALA A 244 -10.60 23.99 -1.85
CA ALA A 244 -11.91 23.36 -1.65
C ALA A 244 -12.03 22.61 -0.30
N ARG A 245 -10.90 22.16 0.27
CA ARG A 245 -10.83 21.60 1.63
C ARG A 245 -10.86 22.66 2.74
N GLY A 246 -10.54 23.93 2.44
CA GLY A 246 -10.77 25.03 3.36
C GLY A 246 -12.27 25.26 3.62
N ASP A 247 -13.09 25.03 2.59
CA ASP A 247 -14.55 25.14 2.64
C ASP A 247 -15.26 23.85 3.10
N ALA A 248 -14.58 22.71 3.06
CA ALA A 248 -15.13 21.41 3.42
C ALA A 248 -14.41 20.83 4.66
N ALA A 249 -15.18 20.61 5.73
CA ALA A 249 -14.75 19.94 6.96
C ALA A 249 -13.75 18.79 6.72
N PRO A 250 -12.76 18.58 7.61
CA PRO A 250 -11.62 17.71 7.36
C PRO A 250 -12.06 16.31 6.95
N SER A 251 -11.57 15.85 5.78
CA SER A 251 -11.84 14.51 5.29
C SER A 251 -11.35 13.47 6.31
N PRO A 252 -12.18 12.49 6.71
CA PRO A 252 -11.93 11.59 7.81
C PRO A 252 -11.11 10.37 7.35
N VAL A 253 -9.98 10.60 6.68
CA VAL A 253 -9.02 9.52 6.43
C VAL A 253 -7.87 9.71 7.42
N PRO A 254 -8.02 9.23 8.67
CA PRO A 254 -6.94 9.32 9.63
C PRO A 254 -5.68 8.61 9.07
N PRO A 255 -4.47 9.09 9.40
CA PRO A 255 -3.19 8.48 8.99
C PRO A 255 -3.02 7.01 9.42
N VAL A 256 -4.02 6.49 10.14
CA VAL A 256 -4.19 5.10 10.56
C VAL A 256 -4.55 4.16 9.40
N VAL A 257 -5.14 4.61 8.29
CA VAL A 257 -5.52 3.70 7.17
C VAL A 257 -4.32 2.96 6.54
N PRO A 258 -3.21 3.61 6.17
CA PRO A 258 -2.02 2.88 5.70
C PRO A 258 -1.41 2.00 6.81
N ALA A 259 -1.46 2.44 8.07
CA ALA A 259 -0.97 1.64 9.21
C ALA A 259 -1.82 0.38 9.43
N LEU A 260 -3.15 0.46 9.29
CA LEU A 260 -4.07 -0.68 9.37
C LEU A 260 -3.89 -1.64 8.20
N ALA A 261 -3.54 -1.14 7.01
CA ALA A 261 -3.20 -1.98 5.86
C ALA A 261 -1.92 -2.80 6.12
N ILE A 262 -0.89 -2.18 6.72
CA ILE A 262 0.36 -2.87 7.10
C ILE A 262 0.10 -3.89 8.22
N ILE A 263 -0.66 -3.52 9.25
CA ILE A 263 -1.06 -4.43 10.34
C ILE A 263 -1.89 -5.59 9.78
N GLY A 264 -2.85 -5.30 8.90
CA GLY A 264 -3.68 -6.30 8.24
C GLY A 264 -2.87 -7.28 7.41
N ALA A 265 -1.92 -6.78 6.61
CA ALA A 265 -0.99 -7.62 5.86
C ALA A 265 -0.11 -8.49 6.78
N GLY A 266 0.37 -7.93 7.90
CA GLY A 266 1.11 -8.65 8.92
C GLY A 266 0.30 -9.76 9.59
N VAL A 267 -0.98 -9.51 9.90
CA VAL A 267 -1.90 -10.51 10.46
C VAL A 267 -2.18 -11.62 9.45
N VAL A 268 -2.46 -11.29 8.18
CA VAL A 268 -2.67 -12.28 7.12
C VAL A 268 -1.41 -13.14 6.93
N LEU A 269 -0.23 -12.53 6.93
CA LEU A 269 1.04 -13.26 6.85
C LEU A 269 1.25 -14.15 8.08
N ALA A 270 0.97 -13.66 9.29
CA ALA A 270 1.07 -14.44 10.52
C ALA A 270 0.10 -15.64 10.51
N LEU A 271 -1.14 -15.44 10.07
CA LEU A 271 -2.13 -16.50 9.90
C LEU A 271 -1.70 -17.51 8.82
N ALA A 272 -1.13 -17.04 7.71
CA ALA A 272 -0.59 -17.92 6.67
C ALA A 272 0.61 -18.74 7.17
N VAL A 273 1.51 -18.14 7.95
CA VAL A 273 2.65 -18.85 8.57
C VAL A 273 2.17 -19.85 9.62
N ARG A 274 1.19 -19.47 10.45
CA ARG A 274 0.66 -20.32 11.52
C ARG A 274 -0.22 -21.45 10.97
N GLY A 275 -0.97 -21.20 9.91
CA GLY A 275 -1.70 -22.22 9.14
C GLY A 275 -0.77 -23.22 8.44
N ARG A 276 0.44 -22.80 8.05
CA ARG A 276 1.49 -23.69 7.52
C ARG A 276 2.26 -24.46 8.61
N HIS A 277 2.07 -24.12 9.88
CA HIS A 277 2.64 -24.81 11.04
C HIS A 277 1.75 -25.91 11.63
N MET A 278 0.62 -26.22 10.98
CA MET A 278 0.01 -27.55 11.10
C MET A 278 1.00 -28.54 10.47
N GLY A 279 1.97 -29.02 11.28
CA GLY A 279 2.97 -29.98 10.83
C GLY A 279 2.30 -31.21 10.24
N PRO A 280 2.97 -31.94 9.32
CA PRO A 280 2.42 -33.17 8.75
C PRO A 280 1.96 -34.06 9.91
N VAL A 281 0.73 -34.60 9.79
CA VAL A 281 0.24 -35.63 10.72
C VAL A 281 1.37 -36.63 10.89
N VAL A 282 1.88 -36.71 12.11
CA VAL A 282 3.01 -37.58 12.45
C VAL A 282 2.55 -39.00 12.16
N LEU A 283 2.94 -39.52 11.00
CA LEU A 283 2.88 -40.95 10.74
C LEU A 283 4.04 -41.53 11.53
N GLU A 284 3.73 -41.83 12.79
CA GLU A 284 4.59 -42.63 13.64
C GLU A 284 4.83 -43.94 12.88
N PRO A 285 6.08 -44.27 12.49
CA PRO A 285 6.35 -45.50 11.79
C PRO A 285 6.07 -46.63 12.79
N LEU A 286 4.90 -47.25 12.66
CA LEU A 286 4.59 -48.49 13.36
C LEU A 286 5.71 -49.48 13.01
N PRO A 287 6.50 -49.95 13.99
CA PRO A 287 7.69 -50.77 13.74
C PRO A 287 7.35 -52.19 13.25
N VAL A 288 6.10 -52.43 12.82
CA VAL A 288 5.62 -53.73 12.39
C VAL A 288 4.82 -53.54 11.12
N VAL A 289 5.29 -54.16 10.03
CA VAL A 289 4.51 -54.37 8.81
C VAL A 289 3.35 -55.29 9.18
N VAL A 290 2.21 -54.72 9.55
CA VAL A 290 1.03 -55.52 9.86
C VAL A 290 0.45 -56.03 8.54
N ARG A 291 0.34 -57.36 8.39
CA ARG A 291 -0.27 -57.97 7.20
C ARG A 291 -1.69 -57.43 7.04
N PRO A 292 -2.14 -57.09 5.82
CA PRO A 292 -3.45 -56.45 5.58
C PRO A 292 -4.65 -57.13 6.25
N GLY A 293 -4.59 -58.45 6.48
CA GLY A 293 -5.64 -59.21 7.18
C GLY A 293 -5.76 -58.93 8.69
N GLU A 294 -4.68 -58.57 9.38
CA GLU A 294 -4.72 -58.32 10.83
C GLU A 294 -5.49 -57.05 11.18
N THR A 295 -5.40 -56.01 10.35
CA THR A 295 -6.14 -54.76 10.54
C THR A 295 -7.64 -54.97 10.35
N VAL A 296 -8.02 -55.84 9.41
CA VAL A 296 -9.42 -56.24 9.18
C VAL A 296 -9.94 -57.04 10.38
N HIS A 297 -9.18 -58.02 10.86
CA HIS A 297 -9.55 -58.81 12.04
C HIS A 297 -9.60 -57.97 13.33
N GLY A 298 -8.67 -57.02 13.51
CA GLY A 298 -8.67 -56.08 14.63
C GLY A 298 -9.93 -55.22 14.65
N ARG A 299 -10.30 -54.64 13.50
CA ARG A 299 -11.50 -53.81 13.37
C ARG A 299 -12.79 -54.61 13.52
N ALA A 300 -12.85 -55.84 12.98
CA ALA A 300 -13.97 -56.75 13.18
C ALA A 300 -14.13 -57.15 14.66
N ARG A 301 -13.03 -57.45 15.37
CA ARG A 301 -13.04 -57.72 16.82
C ARG A 301 -13.56 -56.52 17.62
N LEU A 302 -13.17 -55.31 17.23
CA LEU A 302 -13.62 -54.08 17.88
C LEU A 302 -15.13 -53.86 17.70
N TYR A 303 -15.65 -53.99 16.46
CA TYR A 303 -17.08 -53.85 16.18
C TYR A 303 -17.94 -54.90 16.88
N ARG A 304 -17.45 -56.14 16.97
CA ARG A 304 -18.11 -57.20 17.74
C ARG A 304 -18.10 -56.89 19.24
N ARG A 305 -16.97 -56.44 19.80
CA ARG A 305 -16.87 -56.10 21.22
C ARG A 305 -17.81 -54.96 21.61
N SER A 306 -18.01 -53.98 20.73
CA SER A 306 -18.94 -52.86 20.96
C SER A 306 -20.38 -53.13 20.52
N ARG A 307 -20.70 -54.35 20.04
CA ARG A 307 -22.02 -54.72 19.48
C ARG A 307 -22.54 -53.71 18.43
N ALA A 308 -21.64 -53.12 17.64
CA ALA A 308 -21.95 -52.05 16.69
C ALA A 308 -22.50 -52.59 15.35
N VAL A 309 -23.57 -53.37 15.41
CA VAL A 309 -24.15 -54.11 14.27
C VAL A 309 -24.61 -53.17 13.15
N GLY A 310 -25.30 -52.08 13.47
CA GLY A 310 -25.74 -51.09 12.48
C GLY A 310 -24.57 -50.37 11.77
N HIS A 311 -23.50 -50.05 12.51
CA HIS A 311 -22.31 -49.42 11.92
C HIS A 311 -21.55 -50.38 10.99
N ALA A 312 -21.46 -51.65 11.35
CA ALA A 312 -20.88 -52.68 10.49
C ALA A 312 -21.70 -52.87 9.20
N ALA A 313 -23.03 -52.90 9.30
CA ALA A 313 -23.93 -52.99 8.15
C ALA A 313 -23.78 -51.80 7.19
N ALA A 314 -23.74 -50.57 7.73
CA ALA A 314 -23.53 -49.36 6.93
C ALA A 314 -22.17 -49.37 6.22
N ALA A 315 -21.11 -49.82 6.89
CA ALA A 315 -19.77 -49.93 6.30
C ALA A 315 -19.72 -50.97 5.17
N LEU A 316 -20.39 -52.12 5.34
CA LEU A 316 -20.51 -53.14 4.30
C LEU A 316 -21.27 -52.60 3.08
N ARG A 317 -22.46 -52.01 3.30
CA ARG A 317 -23.29 -51.42 2.23
C ARG A 317 -22.54 -50.34 1.46
N ALA A 318 -21.87 -49.41 2.15
CA ALA A 318 -21.06 -48.36 1.51
C ALA A 318 -19.84 -48.92 0.75
N GLY A 319 -19.23 -50.00 1.24
CA GLY A 319 -18.18 -50.72 0.53
C GLY A 319 -18.69 -51.35 -0.77
N THR A 320 -19.78 -52.10 -0.69
CA THR A 320 -20.41 -52.79 -1.82
C THR A 320 -20.92 -51.81 -2.87
N ALA A 321 -21.60 -50.73 -2.46
CA ALA A 321 -22.11 -49.70 -3.36
C ALA A 321 -20.98 -49.05 -4.19
N ARG A 322 -19.85 -48.72 -3.55
CA ARG A 322 -18.68 -48.16 -4.26
C ARG A 322 -18.09 -49.14 -5.28
N ARG A 323 -17.98 -50.43 -4.93
CA ARG A 323 -17.45 -51.45 -5.85
C ARG A 323 -18.41 -51.70 -7.01
N LEU A 324 -19.70 -51.81 -6.76
CA LEU A 324 -20.73 -51.92 -7.79
C LEU A 324 -20.72 -50.71 -8.74
N ALA A 325 -20.70 -49.49 -8.20
CA ALA A 325 -20.60 -48.27 -9.00
C ALA A 325 -19.35 -48.25 -9.89
N SER A 326 -18.19 -48.64 -9.34
CA SER A 326 -16.95 -48.71 -10.11
C SER A 326 -16.97 -49.80 -11.20
N ARG A 327 -17.62 -50.95 -10.94
CA ARG A 327 -17.72 -52.06 -11.90
C ARG A 327 -18.70 -51.77 -13.03
N LEU A 328 -19.77 -51.03 -12.75
CA LEU A 328 -20.81 -50.67 -13.71
C LEU A 328 -20.56 -49.31 -14.40
N GLY A 329 -19.39 -48.70 -14.17
CA GLY A 329 -18.99 -47.45 -14.85
C GLY A 329 -19.72 -46.19 -14.40
N LEU A 330 -20.32 -46.19 -13.21
CA LEU A 330 -21.05 -45.04 -12.67
C LEU A 330 -20.10 -43.96 -12.13
N GLY A 331 -20.45 -42.69 -12.32
CA GLY A 331 -19.72 -41.54 -11.78
C GLY A 331 -19.72 -41.50 -10.25
N ARG A 332 -18.70 -40.88 -9.64
CA ARG A 332 -18.54 -40.79 -8.18
C ARG A 332 -19.68 -40.06 -7.43
N THR A 333 -20.54 -39.36 -8.16
CA THR A 333 -21.68 -38.60 -7.65
C THR A 333 -23.02 -39.22 -8.03
N ALA A 334 -23.03 -40.45 -8.57
CA ALA A 334 -24.27 -41.16 -8.89
C ALA A 334 -25.11 -41.35 -7.63
N ASP A 335 -26.40 -41.08 -7.74
CA ASP A 335 -27.35 -41.25 -6.64
C ASP A 335 -27.72 -42.74 -6.45
N MET A 336 -28.37 -43.05 -5.32
CA MET A 336 -28.74 -44.42 -4.98
C MET A 336 -29.72 -45.02 -6.01
N ALA A 337 -30.63 -44.20 -6.55
CA ALA A 337 -31.59 -44.65 -7.55
C ALA A 337 -30.90 -45.10 -8.85
N THR A 338 -29.92 -44.34 -9.34
CA THR A 338 -29.11 -44.70 -10.51
C THR A 338 -28.33 -45.99 -10.28
N LEU A 339 -27.75 -46.15 -9.08
CA LEU A 339 -27.04 -47.38 -8.72
C LEU A 339 -27.98 -48.59 -8.71
N VAL A 340 -29.16 -48.48 -8.08
CA VAL A 340 -30.15 -49.56 -8.03
C VAL A 340 -30.63 -49.95 -9.43
N ALA A 341 -30.89 -48.97 -10.29
CA ALA A 341 -31.29 -49.23 -11.68
C ALA A 341 -30.20 -49.97 -12.47
N ALA A 342 -28.94 -49.54 -12.36
CA ALA A 342 -27.82 -50.19 -13.03
C ALA A 342 -27.58 -51.62 -12.53
N VAL A 343 -27.66 -51.84 -11.21
CA VAL A 343 -27.50 -53.18 -10.62
C VAL A 343 -28.68 -54.09 -10.98
N SER A 344 -29.91 -53.56 -11.05
CA SER A 344 -31.08 -54.31 -11.50
C SER A 344 -30.91 -54.77 -12.93
N ALA A 345 -30.46 -53.89 -13.83
CA ALA A 345 -30.19 -54.22 -15.22
C ALA A 345 -29.12 -55.34 -15.36
N ALA A 346 -28.03 -55.24 -14.58
CA ALA A 346 -26.94 -56.21 -14.61
C ALA A 346 -27.31 -57.58 -14.01
N THR A 347 -28.13 -57.62 -12.96
CA THR A 347 -28.44 -58.85 -12.20
C THR A 347 -29.80 -59.46 -12.55
N ARG A 348 -30.67 -58.75 -13.27
CA ARG A 348 -32.08 -59.08 -13.51
C ARG A 348 -32.89 -59.32 -12.22
N ARG A 349 -32.44 -58.77 -11.09
CA ARG A 349 -33.17 -58.77 -9.83
C ARG A 349 -34.12 -57.57 -9.75
N ASP A 350 -35.16 -57.75 -8.94
CA ASP A 350 -36.13 -56.71 -8.64
C ASP A 350 -35.47 -55.49 -7.96
N PRO A 351 -35.68 -54.26 -8.46
CA PRO A 351 -35.11 -53.04 -7.89
C PRO A 351 -35.38 -52.84 -6.40
N ARG A 352 -36.58 -53.18 -5.90
CA ARG A 352 -36.93 -53.00 -4.47
C ARG A 352 -36.10 -53.90 -3.57
N THR A 353 -35.81 -55.11 -4.04
CA THR A 353 -34.94 -56.05 -3.32
C THR A 353 -33.51 -55.53 -3.22
N ILE A 354 -32.99 -54.93 -4.29
CA ILE A 354 -31.64 -54.32 -4.30
C ILE A 354 -31.58 -53.10 -3.40
N GLU A 355 -32.59 -52.24 -3.45
CA GLU A 355 -32.72 -51.07 -2.59
C GLU A 355 -32.77 -51.47 -1.11
N HIS A 356 -33.54 -52.49 -0.76
CA HIS A 356 -33.58 -53.02 0.61
C HIS A 356 -32.22 -53.55 1.08
N LEU A 357 -31.44 -54.20 0.20
CA LEU A 357 -30.09 -54.68 0.54
C LEU A 357 -29.10 -53.53 0.74
N LEU A 358 -29.14 -52.48 -0.09
CA LEU A 358 -28.17 -51.38 -0.08
C LEU A 358 -28.54 -50.23 0.88
N ALA A 359 -29.83 -50.02 1.14
CA ALA A 359 -30.36 -48.87 1.89
C ALA A 359 -31.45 -49.24 2.91
N GLY A 360 -31.72 -50.52 3.16
CA GLY A 360 -32.72 -50.95 4.13
C GLY A 360 -32.33 -50.72 5.59
N GLU A 361 -33.24 -51.04 6.51
CA GLU A 361 -33.07 -50.89 7.96
C GLU A 361 -31.80 -51.63 8.45
N PRO A 362 -31.10 -51.14 9.49
CA PRO A 362 -30.02 -51.86 10.16
C PRO A 362 -30.45 -53.24 10.68
N PRO A 363 -29.58 -54.27 10.60
CA PRO A 363 -29.87 -55.58 11.14
C PRO A 363 -29.96 -55.55 12.67
N ALA A 364 -30.93 -56.28 13.23
CA ALA A 364 -31.20 -56.33 14.66
C ALA A 364 -30.26 -57.28 15.45
N SER A 365 -29.47 -58.11 14.77
CA SER A 365 -28.60 -59.11 15.40
C SER A 365 -27.33 -59.38 14.57
N GLU A 366 -26.33 -60.00 15.21
CA GLU A 366 -25.11 -60.44 14.51
C GLU A 366 -25.39 -61.50 13.44
N ALA A 367 -26.38 -62.38 13.67
CA ALA A 367 -26.81 -63.36 12.67
C ALA A 367 -27.37 -62.67 11.40
N ALA A 368 -28.26 -61.69 11.58
CA ALA A 368 -28.81 -60.91 10.48
C ALA A 368 -27.72 -60.09 9.73
N LEU A 369 -26.67 -59.66 10.42
CA LEU A 369 -25.52 -59.01 9.79
C LEU A 369 -24.72 -59.96 8.89
N VAL A 370 -24.54 -61.22 9.29
CA VAL A 370 -23.85 -62.24 8.48
C VAL A 370 -24.68 -62.59 7.23
N GLU A 371 -26.00 -62.71 7.38
CA GLU A 371 -26.92 -62.89 6.25
C GLU A 371 -26.82 -61.71 5.27
N LEU A 372 -26.87 -60.47 5.77
CA LEU A 372 -26.69 -59.27 4.95
C LEU A 372 -25.34 -59.26 4.23
N ALA A 373 -24.25 -59.59 4.92
CA ALA A 373 -22.91 -59.65 4.31
C ALA A 373 -22.84 -60.69 3.18
N THR A 374 -23.49 -61.84 3.38
CA THR A 374 -23.57 -62.91 2.38
C THR A 374 -24.39 -62.47 1.17
N ALA A 375 -25.55 -61.85 1.40
CA ALA A 375 -26.41 -61.32 0.33
C ALA A 375 -25.73 -60.21 -0.49
N LEU A 376 -25.00 -59.30 0.17
CA LEU A 376 -24.21 -58.25 -0.51
C LEU A 376 -23.06 -58.83 -1.33
N THR A 377 -22.40 -59.88 -0.83
CA THR A 377 -21.31 -60.56 -1.55
C THR A 377 -21.86 -61.29 -2.79
N LEU A 378 -23.00 -61.95 -2.65
CA LEU A 378 -23.69 -62.60 -3.77
C LEU A 378 -24.10 -61.57 -4.83
N LEU A 379 -24.72 -60.46 -4.42
CA LEU A 379 -25.08 -59.37 -5.32
C LEU A 379 -23.87 -58.81 -6.08
N GLU A 380 -22.73 -58.63 -5.39
CA GLU A 380 -21.49 -58.18 -6.00
C GLU A 380 -20.91 -59.21 -7.00
N SER A 381 -21.10 -60.51 -6.78
CA SER A 381 -20.63 -61.56 -7.69
C SER A 381 -21.48 -61.72 -8.95
N GLU A 382 -22.77 -61.43 -8.86
CA GLU A 382 -23.73 -61.52 -9.97
C GLU A 382 -23.72 -60.28 -10.87
N ALA A 383 -23.38 -59.11 -10.32
CA ALA A 383 -23.30 -57.86 -11.06
C ALA A 383 -22.04 -57.83 -11.95
N ARG A 384 -22.13 -58.49 -13.11
CA ARG A 384 -21.17 -58.41 -14.22
C ARG A 384 -21.66 -57.37 -15.25
N PRO A 385 -20.75 -56.61 -15.87
CA PRO A 385 -21.10 -55.60 -16.87
C PRO A 385 -21.77 -56.20 -18.11
#